data_AF-A0A626E852-F1
#
_entry.id   AF-A0A626E852-F1
#
_cell.length_a   1.000
_cell.length_b   1.000
_cell.length_c   1.000
_cell.angle_alpha   90.00
_cell.angle_beta   90.00
_cell.angle_gamma   90.00
#
_symmetry.space_group_name_H-M   'P 1'
#
loop_
_entity.id
_entity.type
_entity.pdbx_description
1 polymer ?
#
loop_
_entity_poly.entity_id
_entity_poly.type
_entity_poly.pdbx_seq_one_letter_code
_entity_poly.pdbx_strand_id
1 'polypeptide(L)'
;SLLRVAAAVEKGSQHPLGMAVVRAAQHRGIMIPAVSDFNAPSGKGVSGDVEGQRVVIGNELAMQENSIVIDNQKAVADKLRMEGATVIYVATDGYLAGLIAISDPVKATTPDALKALRQAGIRIVMLTGDNQLTAEAVARKLGIDEVEAGILPDG
;
A
#
# COMPACT_ATOMS: atom_id res chain seq x y z
N SER A 1 8.87 -5.07 -16.65
CA SER A 1 7.47 -4.70 -16.36
C SER A 1 7.39 -4.16 -14.93
N LEU A 2 6.46 -3.23 -14.66
CA LEU A 2 6.33 -2.58 -13.35
C LEU A 2 6.16 -3.60 -12.20
N LEU A 3 5.25 -4.56 -12.37
CA LEU A 3 4.98 -5.60 -11.38
C LEU A 3 6.19 -6.51 -11.12
N ARG A 4 7.06 -6.73 -12.12
CA ARG A 4 8.26 -7.56 -11.98
C ARG A 4 9.31 -6.91 -11.08
N VAL A 5 9.64 -5.65 -11.35
CA VAL A 5 10.62 -4.91 -10.54
C VAL A 5 10.08 -4.63 -9.14
N ALA A 6 8.77 -4.36 -9.04
CA ALA A 6 8.12 -4.17 -7.75
C ALA A 6 8.18 -5.45 -6.89
N ALA A 7 7.84 -6.60 -7.48
CA ALA A 7 7.92 -7.89 -6.78
C ALA A 7 9.35 -8.28 -6.39
N ALA A 8 10.37 -7.87 -7.16
CA ALA A 8 11.76 -8.16 -6.83
C ALA A 8 12.20 -7.46 -5.54
N VAL A 9 11.91 -6.17 -5.40
CA VAL A 9 12.23 -5.41 -4.18
C VAL A 9 11.35 -5.84 -3.02
N GLU A 10 10.04 -6.00 -3.22
CA GLU A 10 9.12 -6.38 -2.15
C GLU A 10 9.38 -7.79 -1.58
N LYS A 11 9.99 -8.67 -2.36
CA LYS A 11 10.45 -9.98 -1.88
C LYS A 11 11.45 -9.85 -0.72
N GLY A 12 12.18 -8.74 -0.63
CA GLY A 12 13.10 -8.45 0.48
C GLY A 12 12.43 -7.95 1.77
N SER A 13 11.21 -7.41 1.70
CA SER A 13 10.58 -6.69 2.82
C SER A 13 9.74 -7.56 3.75
N GLN A 14 9.21 -8.68 3.23
CA GLN A 14 8.25 -9.57 3.92
C GLN A 14 6.97 -8.88 4.44
N HIS A 15 6.74 -7.59 4.18
CA HIS A 15 5.54 -6.90 4.62
C HIS A 15 4.27 -7.46 3.94
N PRO A 16 3.11 -7.51 4.63
CA PRO A 16 1.88 -8.06 4.06
C PRO A 16 1.47 -7.44 2.72
N LEU A 17 1.63 -6.11 2.57
CA LEU A 17 1.38 -5.40 1.31
C LEU A 17 2.36 -5.81 0.22
N GLY A 18 3.66 -5.84 0.51
CA GLY A 18 4.69 -6.31 -0.42
C GLY A 18 4.47 -7.75 -0.88
N MET A 19 4.07 -8.62 0.04
CA MET A 19 3.71 -10.00 -0.26
C MET A 19 2.53 -10.12 -1.22
N ALA A 20 1.57 -9.18 -1.20
CA ALA A 20 0.49 -9.14 -2.19
C ALA A 20 1.02 -8.87 -3.61
N VAL A 21 2.01 -7.98 -3.76
CA VAL A 21 2.69 -7.69 -5.03
C VAL A 21 3.46 -8.92 -5.53
N VAL A 22 4.22 -9.57 -4.64
CA VAL A 22 4.98 -10.80 -4.96
C VAL A 22 4.04 -11.92 -5.42
N ARG A 23 2.94 -12.16 -4.69
CA ARG A 23 1.92 -13.16 -5.07
C ARG A 23 1.29 -12.84 -6.42
N ALA A 24 0.97 -11.58 -6.69
CA ALA A 24 0.39 -11.17 -7.97
C ALA A 24 1.35 -11.44 -9.15
N ALA A 25 2.66 -11.23 -8.97
CA ALA A 25 3.66 -11.56 -9.98
C ALA A 25 3.77 -13.07 -10.21
N GLN A 26 3.80 -13.86 -9.14
CA GLN A 26 3.85 -15.33 -9.19
C GLN A 26 2.62 -15.92 -9.88
N HIS A 27 1.42 -15.44 -9.55
CA HIS A 27 0.17 -15.88 -10.18
C HIS A 27 0.15 -15.61 -11.68
N ARG A 28 0.84 -14.57 -12.14
CA ARG A 28 1.00 -14.24 -13.57
C ARG A 28 2.18 -14.96 -14.24
N GLY A 29 2.85 -15.87 -13.54
CA GLY A 29 4.03 -16.58 -14.07
C GLY A 29 5.22 -15.68 -14.35
N ILE A 30 5.31 -14.50 -13.71
CA ILE A 30 6.40 -13.55 -13.92
C ILE A 30 7.63 -14.04 -13.17
N MET A 31 8.76 -14.19 -13.87
CA MET A 31 10.05 -14.45 -13.25
C MET A 31 10.49 -13.22 -12.43
N ILE A 32 10.71 -13.43 -11.13
CA ILE A 32 11.11 -12.38 -10.19
C ILE A 32 12.64 -12.40 -10.05
N PRO A 33 13.36 -11.35 -10.51
CA PRO A 33 14.81 -11.26 -10.38
C PRO A 33 15.24 -11.10 -8.91
N ALA A 34 16.53 -11.31 -8.64
CA ALA A 34 17.12 -11.01 -7.34
C ALA A 34 17.21 -9.48 -7.12
N VAL A 35 17.16 -9.08 -5.86
CA VAL A 35 17.40 -7.70 -5.42
C VAL A 35 18.73 -7.64 -4.66
N SER A 36 19.54 -6.61 -4.92
CA SER A 36 20.69 -6.23 -4.08
C SER A 36 20.44 -4.87 -3.42
N ASP A 37 21.30 -4.49 -2.49
CA ASP A 37 21.29 -3.14 -1.87
C ASP A 37 19.91 -2.74 -1.31
N PHE A 38 19.23 -3.75 -0.75
CA PHE A 38 17.89 -3.63 -0.21
C PHE A 38 17.87 -2.75 1.04
N ASN A 39 16.90 -1.85 1.11
CA ASN A 39 16.66 -0.98 2.25
C ASN A 39 15.16 -0.79 2.47
N ALA A 40 14.72 -0.83 3.74
CA ALA A 40 13.32 -0.72 4.16
C ALA A 40 13.16 0.26 5.33
N PRO A 41 13.25 1.58 5.09
CA PRO A 41 13.04 2.57 6.14
C PRO A 41 11.58 2.56 6.63
N SER A 42 11.40 2.48 7.95
CA SER A 42 10.09 2.44 8.60
C SER A 42 9.18 3.58 8.14
N GLY A 43 7.95 3.24 7.75
CA GLY A 43 6.90 4.20 7.39
C GLY A 43 7.04 4.86 6.02
N LYS A 44 8.03 4.48 5.19
CA LYS A 44 8.27 5.12 3.88
C LYS A 44 8.06 4.16 2.72
N GLY A 45 8.60 2.95 2.83
CA GLY A 45 8.55 1.94 1.78
C GLY A 45 9.86 1.16 1.71
N VAL A 46 10.20 0.69 0.52
CA VAL A 46 11.36 -0.16 0.25
C VAL A 46 12.10 0.27 -1.00
N SER A 47 13.39 -0.02 -1.05
CA SER A 47 14.23 0.24 -2.21
C SER A 47 15.28 -0.84 -2.38
N GLY A 48 15.82 -0.96 -3.58
CA GLY A 48 16.86 -1.92 -3.90
C GLY A 48 17.23 -1.88 -5.36
N ASP A 49 18.29 -2.60 -5.71
CA ASP A 49 18.81 -2.65 -7.06
C ASP A 49 18.37 -3.94 -7.73
N VAL A 50 17.78 -3.82 -8.91
CA VAL A 50 17.24 -4.93 -9.70
C VAL A 50 17.86 -4.87 -11.08
N GLU A 51 18.73 -5.83 -11.41
CA GLU A 51 19.40 -5.90 -12.71
C GLU A 51 20.19 -4.62 -13.06
N GLY A 52 20.80 -3.98 -12.05
CA GLY A 52 21.55 -2.73 -12.20
C GLY A 52 20.70 -1.46 -12.21
N GLN A 53 19.39 -1.58 -11.99
CA GLN A 53 18.45 -0.45 -11.93
C GLN A 53 18.06 -0.14 -10.49
N ARG A 54 18.13 1.14 -10.08
CA ARG A 54 17.68 1.54 -8.74
C ARG A 54 16.16 1.61 -8.71
N VAL A 55 15.52 0.82 -7.85
CA VAL A 55 14.06 0.77 -7.70
C VAL A 55 13.67 1.31 -6.32
N VAL A 56 12.67 2.19 -6.30
CA VAL A 56 12.07 2.74 -5.07
C VAL A 56 10.58 2.48 -5.10
N ILE A 57 10.04 1.93 -4.01
CA ILE A 57 8.62 1.62 -3.84
C ILE A 57 8.16 2.24 -2.53
N GLY A 58 7.08 3.00 -2.53
CA GLY A 58 6.62 3.61 -1.29
C GLY A 58 5.48 4.59 -1.43
N ASN A 59 5.24 5.33 -0.35
CA ASN A 59 4.24 6.40 -0.28
C ASN A 59 4.78 7.72 -0.88
N GLU A 60 3.99 8.79 -0.76
CA GLU A 60 4.37 10.12 -1.27
C GLU A 60 5.65 10.67 -0.60
N LEU A 61 5.85 10.37 0.69
CA LEU A 61 7.05 10.80 1.42
C LEU A 61 8.30 10.14 0.84
N ALA A 62 8.26 8.84 0.52
CA ALA A 62 9.39 8.16 -0.13
C ALA A 62 9.73 8.77 -1.50
N MET A 63 8.72 9.17 -2.28
CA MET A 63 8.94 9.81 -3.57
C MET A 63 9.58 11.20 -3.40
N GLN A 64 9.08 12.00 -2.46
CA GLN A 64 9.63 13.32 -2.17
C GLN A 64 11.10 13.27 -1.70
N GLU A 65 11.44 12.36 -0.79
CA GLU A 65 12.81 12.20 -0.29
C GLU A 65 13.81 11.77 -1.37
N ASN A 66 13.33 11.04 -2.38
CA ASN A 66 14.13 10.65 -3.53
C ASN A 66 14.04 11.64 -4.71
N SER A 67 13.43 12.82 -4.50
CA SER A 67 13.25 13.86 -5.53
C SER A 67 12.50 13.38 -6.78
N ILE A 68 11.52 12.48 -6.59
CA ILE A 68 10.73 11.85 -7.66
C ILE A 68 9.40 12.59 -7.80
N VAL A 69 9.15 13.11 -9.01
CA VAL A 69 7.92 13.86 -9.32
C VAL A 69 6.73 12.91 -9.53
N ILE A 70 5.59 13.19 -8.88
CA ILE A 70 4.38 12.36 -8.93
C ILE A 70 3.10 13.09 -9.41
N ASP A 71 3.21 14.37 -9.77
CA ASP A 71 2.07 15.29 -9.89
C ASP A 71 0.99 14.82 -10.87
N ASN A 72 1.41 14.21 -11.98
CA ASN A 72 0.54 13.66 -13.02
C ASN A 72 -0.17 12.35 -12.62
N GLN A 73 0.15 11.75 -11.47
CA GLN A 73 -0.47 10.51 -10.98
C GLN A 73 -1.19 10.67 -9.64
N LYS A 74 -1.06 11.81 -8.97
CA LYS A 74 -1.70 12.07 -7.67
C LYS A 74 -3.22 11.92 -7.74
N ALA A 75 -3.86 12.48 -8.76
CA ALA A 75 -5.31 12.38 -8.94
C ALA A 75 -5.79 10.93 -9.15
N VAL A 76 -4.99 10.11 -9.85
CA VAL A 76 -5.30 8.68 -10.07
C VAL A 76 -5.14 7.91 -8.77
N ALA A 77 -4.07 8.18 -8.01
CA ALA A 77 -3.83 7.57 -6.71
C ALA A 77 -4.96 7.92 -5.72
N ASP A 78 -5.38 9.17 -5.65
CA ASP A 78 -6.43 9.61 -4.75
C ASP A 78 -7.79 9.00 -5.13
N LYS A 79 -8.09 8.85 -6.42
CA LYS A 79 -9.28 8.11 -6.87
C LYS A 79 -9.29 6.68 -6.34
N LEU A 80 -8.18 5.96 -6.50
CA LEU A 80 -8.05 4.57 -6.05
C LEU A 80 -8.12 4.46 -4.51
N ARG A 81 -7.56 5.43 -3.78
CA ARG A 81 -7.68 5.52 -2.32
C ARG A 81 -9.12 5.75 -1.88
N MET A 82 -9.86 6.64 -2.55
CA MET A 82 -11.28 6.83 -2.30
C MET A 82 -12.12 5.59 -2.59
N GLU A 83 -11.64 4.67 -3.43
CA GLU A 83 -12.26 3.36 -3.66
C GLU A 83 -11.91 2.35 -2.55
N GLY A 84 -11.03 2.70 -1.62
CA GLY A 84 -10.59 1.87 -0.50
C GLY A 84 -9.33 1.04 -0.80
N ALA A 85 -8.55 1.40 -1.83
CA ALA A 85 -7.27 0.76 -2.09
C ALA A 85 -6.12 1.46 -1.36
N THR A 86 -5.12 0.68 -0.96
CA THR A 86 -3.80 1.18 -0.59
C THR A 86 -2.99 1.36 -1.86
N VAL A 87 -2.47 2.56 -2.11
CA VAL A 87 -1.71 2.90 -3.33
C VAL A 87 -0.24 3.12 -2.99
N ILE A 88 0.63 2.36 -3.64
CA ILE A 88 2.09 2.52 -3.60
C ILE A 88 2.60 3.02 -4.95
N TYR A 89 3.57 3.93 -4.91
CA TYR A 89 4.29 4.39 -6.09
C TYR A 89 5.50 3.50 -6.33
N VAL A 90 5.85 3.31 -7.60
CA VAL A 90 7.04 2.56 -8.02
C VAL A 90 7.83 3.47 -8.94
N ALA A 91 9.10 3.67 -8.63
CA ALA A 91 10.01 4.49 -9.39
C ALA A 91 11.29 3.72 -9.72
N THR A 92 11.88 4.07 -10.86
CA THR A 92 13.09 3.45 -11.38
C THR A 92 14.04 4.53 -11.88
N ASP A 93 15.30 4.49 -11.45
CA ASP A 93 16.36 5.47 -11.79
C ASP A 93 15.94 6.93 -11.57
N GLY A 94 15.22 7.20 -10.48
CA GLY A 94 14.76 8.55 -10.12
C GLY A 94 13.50 9.04 -10.83
N TYR A 95 12.89 8.22 -11.70
CA TYR A 95 11.66 8.56 -12.42
C TYR A 95 10.49 7.69 -11.96
N LEU A 96 9.31 8.29 -11.83
CA LEU A 96 8.09 7.54 -11.54
C LEU A 96 7.76 6.59 -12.69
N ALA A 97 7.77 5.30 -12.41
CA ALA A 97 7.44 4.24 -13.37
C ALA A 97 5.93 3.90 -13.35
N GLY A 98 5.26 4.12 -12.23
CA GLY A 98 3.81 3.96 -12.09
C GLY A 98 3.35 3.79 -10.65
N LEU A 99 2.13 3.28 -10.49
CA LEU A 99 1.53 2.97 -9.20
C LEU A 99 0.95 1.55 -9.18
N ILE A 100 0.88 0.97 -8.00
CA ILE A 100 0.19 -0.30 -7.74
C ILE A 100 -0.87 -0.03 -6.67
N ALA A 101 -2.11 -0.39 -7.00
CA ALA A 101 -3.22 -0.37 -6.05
C ALA A 101 -3.43 -1.78 -5.49
N ILE A 102 -3.43 -1.87 -4.17
CA ILE A 102 -3.66 -3.10 -3.41
C ILE A 102 -4.99 -2.90 -2.70
N SER A 103 -5.95 -3.77 -2.95
CA SER A 103 -7.24 -3.74 -2.26
C SER A 103 -7.36 -4.95 -1.35
N ASP A 104 -7.79 -4.71 -0.11
CA ASP A 104 -8.26 -5.75 0.79
C ASP A 104 -9.78 -5.63 0.89
N PRO A 105 -10.54 -6.52 0.22
CA PRO A 105 -11.99 -6.42 0.22
C PRO A 105 -12.54 -6.68 1.63
N VAL A 106 -13.45 -5.81 2.06
CA VAL A 106 -14.22 -6.02 3.29
C VAL A 106 -14.88 -7.40 3.26
N LYS A 107 -14.67 -8.20 4.31
CA LYS A 107 -15.32 -9.51 4.44
C LYS A 107 -16.83 -9.36 4.43
N ALA A 108 -17.51 -10.27 3.74
CA ALA A 108 -18.98 -10.27 3.65
C ALA A 108 -19.68 -10.33 5.01
N THR A 109 -19.00 -10.87 6.04
CA THR A 109 -19.50 -10.99 7.41
C THR A 109 -19.33 -9.72 8.25
N THR A 110 -18.54 -8.74 7.81
CA THR A 110 -18.22 -7.54 8.58
C THR A 110 -19.45 -6.69 8.92
N PRO A 111 -20.40 -6.43 7.99
CA PRO A 111 -21.59 -5.62 8.30
C PRO A 111 -22.43 -6.19 9.46
N ASP A 112 -22.63 -7.51 9.48
CA ASP A 112 -23.40 -8.19 10.52
C ASP A 112 -22.70 -8.12 11.89
N ALA A 113 -21.37 -8.30 11.90
CA ALA A 113 -20.57 -8.17 13.11
C ALA A 113 -20.65 -6.75 13.69
N LEU A 114 -20.51 -5.72 12.85
CA LEU A 114 -20.63 -4.32 13.28
C LEU A 114 -22.03 -4.00 13.81
N LYS A 115 -23.08 -4.55 13.19
CA LYS A 115 -24.46 -4.39 13.66
C LYS A 115 -24.64 -4.99 15.06
N ALA A 116 -24.13 -6.19 15.31
CA ALA A 116 -24.21 -6.84 16.62
C ALA A 116 -23.49 -6.04 17.70
N LEU A 117 -22.29 -5.52 17.40
CA LEU A 117 -21.53 -4.67 18.33
C LEU A 117 -22.29 -3.37 18.68
N ARG A 118 -22.88 -2.71 17.68
CA ARG A 118 -23.71 -1.51 17.91
C ARG A 118 -24.93 -1.81 18.78
N GLN A 119 -25.61 -2.94 18.54
CA GLN A 119 -26.77 -3.37 19.34
C GLN A 119 -26.39 -3.69 20.79
N ALA A 120 -25.14 -4.11 21.03
CA ALA A 120 -24.60 -4.30 22.37
C ALA A 120 -24.16 -2.99 23.06
N GLY A 121 -24.32 -1.83 22.42
CA GLY A 121 -23.89 -0.54 22.96
C GLY A 121 -22.37 -0.33 22.95
N ILE A 122 -21.63 -1.10 22.15
CA ILE A 122 -20.17 -1.02 22.07
C ILE A 122 -19.77 0.10 21.11
N ARG A 123 -18.87 0.98 21.58
CA ARG A 123 -18.23 2.00 20.74
C ARG A 123 -17.21 1.34 19.80
N ILE A 124 -17.27 1.70 18.52
CA ILE A 124 -16.42 1.11 17.47
C ILE A 124 -15.53 2.21 16.91
N VAL A 125 -14.22 1.97 16.91
CA VAL A 125 -13.20 2.84 16.32
C VAL A 125 -12.36 2.01 15.36
N MET A 126 -12.05 2.55 14.17
CA MET A 126 -11.13 1.94 13.22
C MET A 126 -9.72 2.46 13.43
N LEU A 127 -8.74 1.57 13.65
CA LEU A 127 -7.32 1.90 13.65
C LEU A 127 -6.65 1.25 12.44
N THR A 128 -5.89 2.02 11.66
CA THR A 128 -5.15 1.50 10.50
C THR A 128 -3.86 2.27 10.24
N GLY A 129 -2.87 1.58 9.66
CA GLY A 129 -1.68 2.20 9.08
C GLY A 129 -1.88 2.71 7.65
N ASP A 130 -3.04 2.49 7.05
CA ASP A 130 -3.37 3.02 5.72
C ASP A 130 -3.47 4.55 5.72
N ASN A 131 -3.39 5.14 4.53
CA ASN A 131 -3.62 6.56 4.35
C ASN A 131 -5.05 6.97 4.75
N GLN A 132 -5.20 8.20 5.24
CA GLN A 132 -6.47 8.79 5.66
C GLN A 132 -7.61 8.59 4.64
N LEU A 133 -7.38 8.83 3.35
CA LEU A 133 -8.41 8.70 2.31
C LEU A 133 -8.93 7.26 2.19
N THR A 134 -8.04 6.29 2.27
CA THR A 134 -8.38 4.86 2.21
C THR A 134 -9.16 4.45 3.44
N ALA A 135 -8.69 4.83 4.63
CA ALA A 135 -9.34 4.51 5.90
C ALA A 135 -10.76 5.09 5.98
N GLU A 136 -10.93 6.36 5.63
CA GLU A 136 -12.23 7.02 5.58
C GLU A 136 -13.18 6.39 4.54
N ALA A 137 -12.67 6.00 3.38
CA ALA A 137 -13.46 5.32 2.36
C ALA A 137 -14.01 3.98 2.86
N VAL A 138 -13.18 3.19 3.56
CA VAL A 138 -13.59 1.91 4.14
C VAL A 138 -14.56 2.13 5.31
N ALA A 139 -14.27 3.07 6.20
CA ALA A 139 -15.11 3.40 7.34
C ALA A 139 -16.52 3.85 6.91
N ARG A 140 -16.60 4.70 5.87
CA ARG A 140 -17.88 5.15 5.29
C ARG A 140 -18.71 3.99 4.75
N LYS A 141 -18.07 3.03 4.07
CA LYS A 141 -18.74 1.79 3.57
C LYS A 141 -19.27 0.93 4.72
N LEU A 142 -18.63 0.99 5.88
CA LEU A 142 -18.96 0.20 7.08
C LEU A 142 -19.83 0.95 8.10
N GLY A 143 -20.08 2.24 7.89
CA GLY A 143 -20.77 3.12 8.83
C GLY A 143 -20.02 3.34 10.15
N ILE A 144 -18.69 3.34 10.12
CA ILE A 144 -17.86 3.59 11.31
C ILE A 144 -17.57 5.10 11.37
N ASP A 145 -17.94 5.74 12.48
CA ASP A 145 -17.85 7.20 12.63
C ASP A 145 -16.47 7.69 13.08
N GLU A 146 -15.68 6.82 13.72
CA GLU A 146 -14.39 7.17 14.29
C GLU A 146 -13.25 6.37 13.64
N VAL A 147 -12.26 7.09 13.09
CA VAL A 147 -11.13 6.52 12.34
C VAL A 147 -9.84 7.20 12.76
N GLU A 148 -8.84 6.39 13.09
CA GLU A 148 -7.45 6.79 13.26
C GLU A 148 -6.60 6.10 12.18
N ALA A 149 -6.04 6.88 11.26
CA ALA A 149 -5.30 6.39 10.11
C ALA A 149 -3.83 6.86 10.12
N GLY A 150 -2.99 6.24 9.29
CA GLY A 150 -1.56 6.56 9.21
C GLY A 150 -0.76 6.19 10.46
N ILE A 151 -1.28 5.27 11.28
CA ILE A 151 -0.62 4.81 12.51
C ILE A 151 0.60 3.96 12.12
N LEU A 152 1.77 4.33 12.63
CA LEU A 152 2.98 3.52 12.53
C LEU A 152 3.04 2.52 13.70
N PRO A 153 3.55 1.29 13.51
CA PRO A 153 3.78 0.38 14.63
C PRO A 153 4.78 1.02 15.60
N ASP A 154 4.41 1.10 16.88
CA ASP A 154 5.40 1.30 17.94
C ASP A 154 6.28 0.05 18.00
N GLY A 155 7.60 0.25 17.93
CA GLY A 155 8.61 -0.82 17.94
C GLY A 155 8.67 -1.57 19.26
#